data_AF-A0A960C1J0-F1
#
_entry.id   AF-A0A960C1J0-F1
#
_cell.length_a   1.000
_cell.length_b   1.000
_cell.length_c   1.000
_cell.angle_alpha   90.00
_cell.angle_beta   90.00
_cell.angle_gamma   90.00
#
_symmetry.space_group_name_H-M   'P 1'
#
loop_
_entity.id
_entity.type
_entity.pdbx_description
1 polymer ?
#
loop_
_entity_poly.entity_id
_entity_poly.type
_entity_poly.pdbx_seq_one_letter_code
_entity_poly.pdbx_strand_id
1 'polypeptide(L)' 'MGTGKKRAIAFGGGGEWFTFWTLAYCMQAKRQGVDLENVDLTIGTSAGSIVGSFVSSATVDAAYARLA' A
#
# COMPACT_ATOMS: atom_id res chain seq x y z
N MET A 1 -6.63 -5.54 28.14
CA MET A 1 -5.70 -5.48 26.99
C MET A 1 -6.52 -5.34 25.72
N GLY A 2 -6.10 -4.50 24.77
CA GLY A 2 -6.87 -4.28 23.53
C GLY A 2 -6.88 -5.51 22.61
N THR A 3 -7.89 -5.63 21.76
CA THR A 3 -8.15 -6.82 20.91
C THR A 3 -7.20 -6.99 19.71
N GLY A 4 -6.23 -6.10 19.52
CA GLY A 4 -5.32 -6.10 18.37
C GLY A 4 -5.97 -5.66 17.05
N LYS A 5 -5.13 -5.36 16.05
CA LYS A 5 -5.52 -5.06 14.66
C LYS A 5 -5.59 -6.40 13.89
N LYS A 6 -6.60 -6.61 13.04
CA LYS A 6 -6.83 -7.92 12.40
C LYS A 6 -6.11 -8.07 11.07
N ARG A 7 -5.98 -6.98 10.31
CA ARG A 7 -5.41 -6.97 8.96
C ARG A 7 -4.34 -5.91 8.85
N ALA A 8 -3.11 -6.33 8.61
CA ALA A 8 -1.99 -5.43 8.43
C ALA A 8 -1.26 -5.72 7.11
N ILE A 9 -0.66 -4.68 6.54
CA ILE A 9 0.22 -4.80 5.39
C ILE A 9 1.54 -4.09 5.68
N ALA A 10 2.64 -4.65 5.20
CA ALA A 10 3.98 -4.11 5.40
C ALA A 10 4.68 -3.92 4.06
N PHE A 11 5.30 -2.75 3.88
CA PHE A 11 6.07 -2.40 2.69
C PHE A 11 7.52 -2.09 3.08
N GLY A 12 8.45 -2.82 2.47
CA GLY A 12 9.87 -2.53 2.61
C GLY A 12 10.29 -1.28 1.84
N GLY A 13 11.49 -0.76 2.17
CA GLY A 13 12.18 0.23 1.34
C GLY A 13 12.67 -0.37 0.02
N GLY A 14 13.24 0.49 -0.83
CA GLY A 14 13.75 0.09 -2.14
C GLY A 14 13.99 1.23 -3.13
N GLY A 15 13.83 2.49 -2.70
CA GLY A 15 14.04 3.68 -3.52
C GLY A 15 12.86 4.01 -4.44
N GLU A 16 13.08 4.98 -5.32
CA GLU A 16 12.05 5.52 -6.21
C GLU A 16 11.45 4.44 -7.10
N TRP A 17 12.28 3.66 -7.80
CA TRP A 17 11.84 2.55 -8.65
C TRP A 17 10.93 1.56 -7.92
N PHE A 18 11.27 1.21 -6.68
CA PHE A 18 10.48 0.27 -5.90
C PHE A 18 9.15 0.87 -5.43
N THR A 19 9.08 2.20 -5.29
CA THR A 19 7.81 2.90 -5.03
C THR A 19 6.84 2.69 -6.18
N PHE A 20 7.28 2.94 -7.42
CA PHE A 20 6.44 2.75 -8.61
C PHE A 20 6.04 1.29 -8.81
N TRP A 21 7.01 0.37 -8.70
CA TRP A 21 6.77 -1.06 -8.87
C TRP A 21 5.76 -1.58 -7.85
N THR A 22 5.92 -1.23 -6.57
CA THR A 22 5.03 -1.70 -5.51
C THR A 22 3.64 -1.07 -5.63
N LEU A 23 3.53 0.18 -6.05
CA LEU A 23 2.24 0.82 -6.31
C LEU A 23 1.48 0.14 -7.45
N ALA A 24 2.17 -0.18 -8.55
CA ALA A 24 1.61 -0.95 -9.66
C ALA A 24 1.19 -2.37 -9.22
N TYR A 25 1.99 -3.00 -8.36
CA TYR A 25 1.67 -4.30 -7.77
C TYR A 25 0.40 -4.24 -6.92
N CYS A 26 0.26 -3.22 -6.05
CA CYS A 26 -0.95 -3.00 -5.25
C CYS A 26 -2.19 -2.80 -6.12
N MET A 27 -2.07 -2.03 -7.20
CA MET A 27 -3.15 -1.86 -8.19
C MET A 27 -3.58 -3.18 -8.81
N GLN A 28 -2.62 -3.99 -9.25
CA GLN A 28 -2.94 -5.28 -9.84
C GLN A 28 -3.52 -6.24 -8.80
N ALA A 29 -2.98 -6.27 -7.58
CA ALA A 29 -3.52 -7.06 -6.48
C ALA A 29 -4.98 -6.70 -6.19
N LYS A 30 -5.31 -5.40 -6.13
CA LYS A 30 -6.68 -4.91 -5.97
C LYS A 30 -7.59 -5.40 -7.10
N ARG A 31 -7.14 -5.33 -8.36
CA ARG A 31 -7.88 -5.86 -9.53
C ARG A 31 -8.12 -7.36 -9.48
N GLN A 32 -7.24 -8.11 -8.82
CA GLN A 32 -7.39 -9.55 -8.59
C GLN A 32 -8.23 -9.88 -7.34
N GLY A 33 -8.83 -8.88 -6.70
CA GLY A 33 -9.71 -9.06 -5.54
C GLY A 33 -9.01 -9.03 -4.19
N VAL A 34 -7.73 -8.64 -4.12
CA VAL A 34 -7.08 -8.37 -2.83
C VAL A 34 -7.66 -7.09 -2.25
N ASP A 35 -8.34 -7.22 -1.12
CA ASP A 35 -8.92 -6.10 -0.42
C ASP A 35 -7.83 -5.30 0.32
N LEU A 36 -7.45 -4.19 -0.31
CA LEU A 36 -6.55 -3.15 0.20
C LEU A 36 -7.30 -1.97 0.81
N GLU A 37 -8.64 -1.97 0.78
CA GLU A 37 -9.48 -0.86 1.27
C GLU A 37 -9.79 -1.00 2.76
N ASN A 38 -9.83 -2.23 3.28
CA ASN A 38 -10.13 -2.52 4.70
C ASN A 38 -8.89 -2.98 5.48
N VAL A 39 -7.76 -2.29 5.31
CA VAL A 39 -6.53 -2.54 6.08
C VAL A 39 -6.58 -1.77 7.41
N ASP A 40 -6.38 -2.47 8.53
CA ASP A 40 -6.44 -1.85 9.87
C ASP A 40 -5.13 -1.14 10.27
N LEU A 41 -4.01 -1.56 9.67
CA LEU A 41 -2.65 -1.09 9.97
C LEU A 41 -1.74 -1.20 8.73
N THR A 42 -1.03 -0.11 8.43
CA THR A 42 0.03 -0.11 7.41
C THR A 42 1.39 0.18 8.05
N ILE A 43 2.40 -0.60 7.69
CA ILE A 43 3.79 -0.39 8.12
C ILE A 43 4.63 -0.16 6.86
N GLY A 44 5.44 0.90 6.84
CA GLY A 44 6.25 1.21 5.68
C GLY A 44 7.57 1.88 6.06
N THR A 45 8.65 1.52 5.37
CA THR A 45 9.96 2.17 5.52
C THR A 45 10.43 2.77 4.20
N SER A 46 10.94 4.02 4.21
CA SER A 46 11.44 4.70 3.00
C SER A 46 10.38 4.71 1.88
N ALA A 47 10.66 4.12 0.71
CA ALA A 47 9.70 3.90 -0.38
C ALA A 47 8.39 3.25 0.09
N GLY A 48 8.47 2.28 1.00
CA GLY A 48 7.31 1.60 1.56
C GLY A 48 6.42 2.52 2.40
N SER A 49 6.95 3.58 3.02
CA SER A 49 6.15 4.58 3.75
C SER A 49 5.26 5.38 2.79
N ILE A 50 5.73 5.64 1.56
CA ILE A 50 4.97 6.35 0.53
C ILE A 50 3.80 5.47 0.05
N VAL A 51 4.10 4.24 -0.38
CA VAL A 51 3.07 3.29 -0.85
C VAL A 51 2.07 2.99 0.27
N GLY A 52 2.59 2.79 1.49
CA GLY A 52 1.75 2.56 2.65
C GLY A 52 0.80 3.70 2.97
N SER A 53 1.20 4.95 2.72
CA SER A 53 0.34 6.12 2.88
C SER A 53 -0.82 6.13 1.88
N PHE A 54 -0.59 5.71 0.63
CA PHE A 54 -1.67 5.58 -0.36
C PHE A 54 -2.65 4.46 -0.04
N VAL A 55 -2.16 3.32 0.45
CA VAL A 55 -3.03 2.22 0.91
C VAL A 55 -3.85 2.67 2.12
N SER A 56 -3.21 3.28 3.11
CA SER A 56 -3.91 3.81 4.30
C SER A 56 -4.94 4.89 3.98
N SER A 57 -4.78 5.60 2.87
CA SER A 57 -5.71 6.65 2.43
C SER A 57 -6.76 6.15 1.44
N ALA A 58 -6.75 4.85 1.09
CA ALA A 58 -7.57 4.28 0.02
C ALA A 58 -7.43 5.00 -1.34
N THR A 59 -6.23 5.51 -1.65
CA THR A 59 -5.95 6.30 -2.87
C THR A 59 -5.04 5.59 -3.88
N VAL A 60 -4.85 4.28 -3.77
CA VAL A 60 -3.97 3.48 -4.65
C VAL A 60 -4.26 3.72 -6.14
N ASP A 61 -5.53 3.75 -6.55
CA ASP A 61 -5.93 4.02 -7.94
C ASP A 61 -5.53 5.41 -8.41
N ALA A 62 -5.82 6.42 -7.59
CA ALA A 62 -5.52 7.82 -7.89
C ALA A 62 -4.02 8.13 -7.86
N ALA A 63 -3.26 7.41 -7.03
CA ALA A 63 -1.80 7.52 -6.96
C ALA A 63 -1.16 6.87 -8.20
N TYR A 64 -1.62 5.68 -8.59
CA TYR A 64 -1.12 4.99 -9.78
C TYR A 64 -1.38 5.80 -11.06
N ALA A 65 -2.59 6.35 -11.22
CA ALA A 65 -2.94 7.16 -12.39
C ALA A 65 -2.13 8.47 -12.53
N ARG A 66 -1.49 8.95 -11.46
CA ARG A 66 -0.62 10.15 -11.49
C ARG A 66 0.85 9.85 -11.72
N LEU A 67 1.26 8.60 -11.50
CA LEU A 67 2.65 8.16 -11.49
C LEU A 67 2.98 7.21 -12.67
N ALA A 68 1.96 6.78 -13.41
CA ALA A 68 2.06 6.05 -14.67
C ALA A 68 1.97 7.00 -15.87
#